data_AF-A0A226D978-F1
#
_entry.id   AF-A0A226D978-F1
#
_cell.length_a   1.000
_cell.length_b   1.000
_cell.length_c   1.000
_cell.angle_alpha   90.00
_cell.angle_beta   90.00
_cell.angle_gamma   90.00
#
_symmetry.space_group_name_H-M   'P 1'
#
loop_
_entity.id
_entity.type
_entity.pdbx_description
1 polymer ?
#
loop_
_entity_poly.entity_id
_entity_poly.type
_entity_poly.pdbx_seq_one_letter_code
_entity_poly.pdbx_strand_id
1 'polypeptide(L)'
;MFIITIFIFFLVAADASVLSDAEWTAAINRKLCENGTHSDPVAADFFACYDEEITPGGGQFVRCQLEVFGVLINTEENVDSVCAQGDKFPQYSDCIILGLIGIGVNPAVAVHLLNVCQGAVLDVPEPPPRLISTK
;
A
#
# COMPACT_ATOMS: atom_id res chain seq x y z
N MET A 1 49.04 -0.84 -6.63
CA MET A 1 48.32 -0.60 -5.38
C MET A 1 46.84 -0.51 -5.74
N PHE A 2 46.09 -1.60 -5.57
CA PHE A 2 44.68 -1.68 -5.95
C PHE A 2 43.82 -1.35 -4.73
N ILE A 3 43.06 -0.25 -4.79
CA ILE A 3 42.05 0.08 -3.79
C ILE A 3 40.81 -0.74 -4.14
N ILE A 4 40.54 -1.78 -3.35
CA ILE A 4 39.33 -2.58 -3.44
C ILE A 4 38.21 -1.75 -2.81
N THR A 5 37.41 -1.08 -3.63
CA THR A 5 36.18 -0.44 -3.17
C THR A 5 35.16 -1.55 -2.88
N ILE A 6 35.01 -1.87 -1.59
CA ILE A 6 33.98 -2.79 -1.11
C ILE A 6 32.63 -2.11 -1.37
N PHE A 7 31.96 -2.49 -2.46
CA PHE A 7 30.53 -2.28 -2.61
C PHE A 7 29.85 -3.14 -1.55
N ILE A 8 29.58 -2.55 -0.38
CA ILE A 8 28.65 -3.10 0.58
C ILE A 8 27.30 -3.07 -0.13
N PHE A 9 26.93 -4.19 -0.76
CA PHE A 9 25.55 -4.50 -1.06
C PHE A 9 24.81 -4.47 0.27
N PHE A 10 24.15 -3.34 0.56
CA PHE A 10 23.01 -3.34 1.44
C PHE A 10 21.98 -4.25 0.78
N LEU A 11 22.07 -5.56 1.05
CA LEU A 11 20.88 -6.40 1.07
C LEU A 11 20.00 -5.76 2.16
N VAL A 12 19.18 -4.79 1.75
CA VAL A 12 17.95 -4.50 2.47
C VAL A 12 17.21 -5.82 2.42
N ALA A 13 17.25 -6.56 3.53
CA ALA A 13 16.29 -7.62 3.75
C ALA A 13 14.94 -6.93 3.55
N ALA A 14 14.29 -7.21 2.42
CA ALA A 14 12.88 -6.96 2.26
C ALA A 14 12.24 -7.82 3.35
N ASP A 15 12.02 -7.16 4.47
CA ASP A 15 11.64 -7.76 5.73
C ASP A 15 10.35 -8.53 5.49
N ALA A 16 10.22 -9.70 6.10
CA ALA A 16 9.02 -10.55 5.99
C ALA A 16 7.73 -9.79 6.36
N SER A 17 7.83 -8.60 6.95
CA SER A 17 6.76 -7.63 7.17
C SER A 17 6.10 -7.05 5.91
N VAL A 18 6.74 -6.90 4.75
CA VAL A 18 6.00 -6.47 3.54
C VAL A 18 5.02 -7.56 3.09
N LEU A 19 5.42 -8.83 3.25
CA LEU A 19 4.57 -9.99 2.96
C LEU A 19 3.48 -10.20 4.02
N SER A 20 3.65 -9.71 5.26
CA SER A 20 2.60 -9.87 6.29
C SER A 20 1.32 -9.17 5.87
N ASP A 21 1.48 -8.00 5.25
CA ASP A 21 0.40 -7.06 4.98
C ASP A 21 -0.19 -7.18 3.58
N ALA A 22 0.48 -7.90 2.67
CA ALA A 22 -0.04 -8.14 1.32
C ALA A 22 -1.42 -8.85 1.33
N GLU A 23 -1.63 -9.82 2.22
CA GLU A 23 -2.93 -10.48 2.39
C GLU A 23 -3.99 -9.53 2.95
N TRP A 24 -3.61 -8.61 3.84
CA TRP A 24 -4.52 -7.61 4.41
C TRP A 24 -4.90 -6.55 3.37
N THR A 25 -3.92 -6.02 2.63
CA THR A 25 -4.15 -5.11 1.50
C THR A 25 -5.06 -5.75 0.46
N ALA A 26 -4.87 -7.03 0.13
CA ALA A 26 -5.76 -7.74 -0.78
C ALA A 26 -7.19 -7.89 -0.22
N ALA A 27 -7.34 -8.10 1.09
CA ALA A 27 -8.66 -8.15 1.73
C ALA A 27 -9.37 -6.79 1.75
N ILE A 28 -8.64 -5.72 2.04
CA ILE A 28 -9.11 -4.32 1.99
C ILE A 28 -9.55 -3.97 0.56
N ASN A 29 -8.71 -4.22 -0.44
CA ASN A 29 -9.02 -3.92 -1.85
C ASN A 29 -10.22 -4.75 -2.35
N ARG A 30 -10.31 -6.02 -1.97
CA ARG A 30 -11.48 -6.84 -2.29
C ARG A 30 -12.73 -6.25 -1.65
N LYS A 31 -12.65 -5.83 -0.38
CA LYS A 31 -13.77 -5.24 0.34
C LYS A 31 -14.21 -3.95 -0.33
N LEU A 32 -13.28 -3.06 -0.68
CA LEU A 32 -13.55 -1.80 -1.37
C LEU A 32 -14.23 -2.01 -2.73
N CYS A 33 -13.89 -3.06 -3.46
CA CYS A 33 -14.50 -3.37 -4.75
C CYS A 33 -15.80 -4.20 -4.65
N GLU A 34 -16.32 -4.48 -3.44
CA GLU A 34 -17.63 -5.11 -3.28
C GLU A 34 -18.75 -4.09 -3.55
N ASN A 35 -19.79 -4.49 -4.28
CA ASN A 35 -20.93 -3.62 -4.58
C ASN A 35 -21.53 -2.99 -3.32
N GLY A 36 -21.64 -1.66 -3.32
CA GLY A 36 -22.27 -0.89 -2.24
C GLY A 36 -21.36 -0.65 -1.03
N THR A 37 -20.06 -0.86 -1.14
CA THR A 37 -19.10 -0.63 -0.04
C THR A 37 -18.28 0.65 -0.17
N HIS A 38 -18.28 1.29 -1.34
CA HIS A 38 -17.40 2.42 -1.66
C HIS A 38 -18.15 3.69 -2.09
N SER A 39 -19.29 3.97 -1.45
CA SER A 39 -20.00 5.26 -1.64
C SER A 39 -19.05 6.46 -1.47
N ASP A 40 -19.39 7.61 -2.06
CA ASP A 40 -18.54 8.82 -2.00
C ASP A 40 -17.96 9.16 -0.61
N PRO A 41 -18.74 9.13 0.50
CA PRO A 41 -18.17 9.36 1.83
C PRO A 41 -17.11 8.32 2.22
N VAL A 42 -17.35 7.04 1.91
CA VAL A 42 -16.40 5.96 2.21
C VAL A 42 -15.15 6.09 1.34
N ALA A 43 -15.30 6.40 0.06
CA ALA A 43 -14.16 6.64 -0.84
C ALA A 43 -13.31 7.84 -0.36
N ALA A 44 -13.95 8.91 0.13
CA ALA A 44 -13.26 10.05 0.70
C ALA A 44 -12.50 9.69 1.99
N ASP A 45 -13.13 8.97 2.91
CA ASP A 45 -12.49 8.51 4.16
C ASP A 45 -11.34 7.54 3.88
N PHE A 46 -11.52 6.64 2.90
CA PHE A 46 -10.48 5.72 2.43
C PHE A 46 -9.28 6.46 1.84
N PHE A 47 -9.54 7.52 1.08
CA PHE A 47 -8.50 8.37 0.50
C PHE A 47 -7.77 9.21 1.54
N ALA A 48 -8.47 9.67 2.58
CA ALA A 48 -7.87 10.45 3.67
C ALA A 48 -6.73 9.69 4.38
N CYS A 49 -6.73 8.35 4.33
CA CYS A 49 -5.64 7.53 4.85
C CYS A 49 -4.29 7.75 4.14
N TYR A 50 -4.27 8.34 2.94
CA TYR A 50 -3.03 8.74 2.25
C TYR A 50 -2.44 10.05 2.75
N ASP A 51 -3.02 10.70 3.77
CA ASP A 51 -2.41 11.86 4.41
C ASP A 51 -1.07 11.51 5.04
N GLU A 52 -0.07 12.38 4.87
CA GLU A 52 1.31 12.16 5.34
C GLU A 52 1.41 12.08 6.87
N GLU A 53 0.46 12.67 7.60
CA GLU A 53 0.37 12.58 9.07
C GLU A 53 -0.11 11.20 9.55
N ILE A 54 -0.79 10.44 8.68
CA ILE A 54 -1.28 9.08 8.96
C ILE A 54 -0.33 8.05 8.38
N THR A 55 -0.01 8.20 7.09
CA THR A 55 0.80 7.28 6.31
C THR A 55 2.07 7.98 5.85
N PRO A 56 3.25 7.63 6.39
CA PRO A 56 4.52 8.15 5.91
C PRO A 56 4.70 7.88 4.41
N GLY A 57 5.07 8.90 3.65
CA GLY A 57 5.16 8.84 2.19
C GLY A 57 3.79 8.78 1.50
N GLY A 58 2.71 9.20 2.15
CA GLY A 58 1.35 9.26 1.61
C GLY A 58 1.26 9.88 0.21
N GLY A 59 2.03 10.96 -0.04
CA GLY A 59 2.14 11.56 -1.37
C GLY A 59 2.66 10.61 -2.47
N GLN A 60 3.48 9.63 -2.12
CA GLN A 60 3.97 8.61 -3.04
C GLN A 60 2.86 7.64 -3.47
N PHE A 61 1.96 7.25 -2.57
CA PHE A 61 0.81 6.41 -2.91
C PHE A 61 -0.13 7.14 -3.86
N VAL A 62 -0.43 8.42 -3.58
CA VAL A 62 -1.26 9.28 -4.44
C VAL A 62 -0.64 9.39 -5.84
N ARG A 63 0.68 9.61 -5.92
CA ARG A 63 1.38 9.65 -7.22
C ARG A 63 1.25 8.33 -7.98
N CYS A 64 1.46 7.20 -7.31
CA CYS A 64 1.34 5.88 -7.93
C CYS A 64 -0.09 5.57 -8.39
N GLN A 65 -1.12 6.08 -7.71
CA GLN A 65 -2.50 5.94 -8.18
C GLN A 65 -2.70 6.63 -9.52
N LEU A 66 -2.24 7.88 -9.65
CA LEU A 66 -2.33 8.63 -10.90
C LEU A 66 -1.51 7.98 -12.02
N GLU A 67 -0.31 7.48 -11.72
CA GLU A 67 0.55 6.82 -12.73
C GLU A 67 -0.04 5.49 -13.23
N VAL A 68 -0.62 4.67 -12.34
CA VAL A 68 -1.07 3.30 -12.66
C VAL A 68 -2.53 3.25 -13.10
N PHE A 69 -3.40 4.02 -12.44
CA PHE A 69 -4.85 4.01 -12.65
C PHE A 69 -5.37 5.25 -13.39
N GLY A 70 -4.61 6.34 -13.42
CA GLY A 70 -5.03 7.61 -14.04
C GLY A 70 -6.02 8.43 -13.20
N VAL A 71 -6.45 7.93 -12.04
CA VAL A 71 -7.43 8.56 -11.15
C VAL A 71 -7.04 8.36 -9.69
N LEU A 72 -7.63 9.15 -8.80
CA LEU A 72 -7.49 9.00 -7.35
C LEU A 72 -8.66 8.18 -6.81
N ILE A 73 -8.41 7.31 -5.86
CA ILE A 73 -9.44 6.46 -5.22
C ILE A 73 -10.18 7.29 -4.15
N ASN A 74 -10.82 8.39 -4.55
CA ASN A 74 -11.40 9.40 -3.65
C ASN A 74 -12.89 9.71 -3.92
N THR A 75 -13.50 9.04 -4.89
CA THR A 75 -14.93 9.10 -5.21
C THR A 75 -15.42 7.71 -5.57
N GLU A 76 -16.72 7.48 -5.47
CA GLU A 76 -17.36 6.22 -5.85
C GLU A 76 -17.06 5.88 -7.33
N GLU A 77 -17.22 6.86 -8.22
CA GLU A 77 -16.95 6.71 -9.65
C GLU A 77 -15.48 6.31 -9.93
N ASN A 78 -14.52 6.88 -9.22
CA ASN A 78 -13.11 6.54 -9.43
C ASN A 78 -12.79 5.15 -8.87
N VAL A 79 -13.38 4.76 -7.74
CA VAL A 79 -13.25 3.40 -7.20
C VAL A 79 -13.81 2.39 -8.20
N ASP A 80 -15.01 2.63 -8.74
CA ASP A 80 -15.61 1.80 -9.79
C ASP A 80 -14.68 1.63 -11.00
N SER A 81 -14.11 2.75 -11.46
CA SER A 81 -13.15 2.76 -12.56
C SER A 81 -11.91 1.91 -12.26
N VAL A 82 -11.35 2.01 -11.04
CA VAL A 82 -10.18 1.23 -10.63
C VAL A 82 -10.53 -0.26 -10.54
N CYS A 83 -11.65 -0.60 -9.91
CA CYS A 83 -12.11 -1.98 -9.75
C CYS A 83 -12.41 -2.67 -11.09
N ALA A 84 -12.77 -1.91 -12.13
CA ALA A 84 -13.01 -2.42 -13.49
C ALA A 84 -11.74 -2.63 -14.34
N GLN A 85 -10.58 -2.09 -13.94
CA GLN A 85 -9.36 -2.11 -14.75
C GLN A 85 -8.55 -3.42 -14.68
N GLY A 86 -9.04 -4.42 -13.94
CA GLY A 86 -8.34 -5.69 -13.72
C GLY A 86 -7.20 -5.57 -12.70
N ASP A 87 -6.43 -6.64 -12.55
CA ASP A 87 -5.35 -6.67 -11.55
C ASP A 87 -4.13 -5.86 -12.00
N LYS A 88 -4.02 -4.64 -11.47
CA LYS A 88 -2.83 -3.78 -11.58
C LYS A 88 -2.02 -3.72 -10.27
N PHE A 89 -2.34 -4.57 -9.30
CA PHE A 89 -1.67 -4.57 -8.00
C PHE A 89 -0.15 -4.72 -8.09
N PRO A 90 0.43 -5.56 -8.98
CA PRO A 90 1.89 -5.64 -9.11
C PRO A 90 2.53 -4.31 -9.53
N GLN A 91 1.95 -3.62 -10.52
CA GLN A 91 2.45 -2.35 -11.04
C GLN A 91 2.37 -1.24 -9.98
N TYR A 92 1.25 -1.21 -9.25
CA TYR A 92 1.04 -0.27 -8.15
C TYR A 92 2.03 -0.52 -6.99
N SER A 93 2.20 -1.79 -6.61
CA SER A 93 3.12 -2.19 -5.54
C SER A 93 4.58 -1.84 -5.88
N ASP A 94 5.02 -2.11 -7.11
CA ASP A 94 6.36 -1.76 -7.56
C ASP A 94 6.60 -0.24 -7.53
N CYS A 95 5.62 0.55 -7.98
CA CYS A 95 5.70 2.01 -7.92
C CYS A 95 5.84 2.52 -6.47
N ILE A 96 5.05 1.99 -5.54
CA ILE A 96 5.10 2.38 -4.13
C ILE A 96 6.44 2.01 -3.53
N ILE A 97 6.88 0.76 -3.67
CA ILE A 97 8.10 0.27 -3.02
C ILE A 97 9.31 1.07 -3.49
N LEU A 98 9.47 1.25 -4.81
CA LEU A 98 10.59 2.02 -5.36
C LEU A 98 10.53 3.49 -4.95
N GLY A 99 9.34 4.08 -4.97
CA GLY A 99 9.14 5.48 -4.61
C GLY A 99 9.43 5.77 -3.13
N LEU A 100 8.92 4.94 -2.23
CA LEU A 100 9.11 5.07 -0.78
C LEU A 100 10.58 4.90 -0.40
N ILE A 101 11.26 3.89 -0.96
CA ILE A 101 12.71 3.71 -0.76
C ILE A 101 13.47 4.94 -1.26
N GLY A 102 13.08 5.49 -2.42
CA GLY A 102 13.71 6.68 -3.00
C GLY A 102 13.63 7.93 -2.13
N ILE A 103 12.61 8.04 -1.27
CA ILE A 103 12.44 9.15 -0.31
C ILE A 103 12.84 8.79 1.13
N GLY A 104 13.46 7.62 1.34
CA GLY A 104 13.94 7.18 2.64
C GLY A 104 12.85 6.70 3.60
N VAL A 105 11.66 6.36 3.10
CA VAL A 105 10.54 5.80 3.87
C VAL A 105 10.58 4.27 3.81
N ASN A 106 10.35 3.61 4.95
CA ASN A 106 10.25 2.14 5.00
C ASN A 106 8.90 1.68 4.41
N PRO A 107 8.89 0.93 3.29
CA PRO A 107 7.64 0.51 2.66
C PRO A 107 6.76 -0.36 3.55
N ALA A 108 7.35 -1.24 4.37
CA ALA A 108 6.57 -2.11 5.25
C ALA A 108 5.77 -1.31 6.28
N VAL A 109 6.41 -0.30 6.89
CA VAL A 109 5.77 0.57 7.90
C VAL A 109 4.68 1.42 7.25
N ALA A 110 4.95 2.00 6.08
CA ALA A 110 3.98 2.84 5.38
C ALA A 110 2.75 2.04 4.94
N VAL A 111 2.94 0.87 4.31
CA VAL A 111 1.85 -0.02 3.91
C VAL A 111 1.04 -0.49 5.11
N HIS A 112 1.70 -0.81 6.22
CA HIS A 112 1.02 -1.22 7.44
C HIS A 112 0.11 -0.12 8.02
N LEU A 113 0.63 1.09 8.18
CA LEU A 113 -0.16 2.22 8.70
C LEU A 113 -1.32 2.57 7.76
N LEU A 114 -1.10 2.49 6.45
CA LEU A 114 -2.16 2.66 5.46
C LEU A 114 -3.25 1.60 5.64
N ASN A 115 -2.87 0.32 5.75
CA ASN A 115 -3.82 -0.78 5.94
C ASN A 115 -4.59 -0.65 7.26
N VAL A 116 -3.96 -0.18 8.35
CA VAL A 116 -4.64 0.10 9.63
C VAL A 116 -5.76 1.11 9.42
N CYS A 117 -5.47 2.23 8.75
CA CYS A 117 -6.46 3.27 8.50
C CYS A 117 -7.57 2.77 7.55
N GLN A 118 -7.20 2.20 6.41
CA GLN A 118 -8.16 1.74 5.40
C GLN A 118 -8.99 0.54 5.86
N GLY A 119 -8.39 -0.35 6.65
CA GLY A 119 -9.09 -1.45 7.31
C GLY A 119 -10.14 -0.95 8.29
N ALA A 120 -9.87 0.13 9.04
CA ALA A 120 -10.85 0.75 9.92
C ALA A 120 -12.01 1.40 9.14
N VAL A 121 -11.75 2.03 8.00
CA VAL A 121 -12.79 2.62 7.14
C VAL A 121 -13.75 1.54 6.58
N LEU A 122 -13.23 0.36 6.27
CA LEU A 122 -13.99 -0.72 5.61
C LEU A 122 -14.41 -1.87 6.54
N ASP A 123 -14.19 -1.72 7.85
CA ASP A 123 -14.39 -2.78 8.85
C ASP A 123 -13.64 -4.10 8.52
N VAL A 124 -12.44 -4.00 7.93
CA VAL A 124 -11.56 -5.14 7.62
C VAL A 124 -10.52 -5.28 8.74
N PRO A 125 -10.62 -6.30 9.60
CA PRO A 125 -9.74 -6.43 10.76
C PRO A 125 -8.30 -6.74 10.36
N GLU A 126 -7.36 -6.24 11.17
CA GLU A 126 -5.95 -6.60 11.08
C GLU A 126 -5.78 -8.13 11.19
N PRO A 127 -4.94 -8.75 10.34
CA PRO A 127 -4.66 -10.17 10.47
C PRO A 127 -3.95 -10.45 11.81
N PRO A 128 -4.22 -11.59 12.46
CA PRO A 128 -3.51 -11.95 13.68
C PRO A 128 -2.00 -11.99 13.42
N PRO A 129 -1.16 -11.62 14.41
CA PRO A 129 0.29 -11.68 14.25
C PRO A 129 0.69 -13.06 13.75
N ARG A 130 1.40 -13.12 12.61
CA ARG A 130 1.90 -14.41 12.11
C ARG A 130 2.88 -14.94 13.15
N LEU A 131 2.49 -15.98 13.88
CA LEU A 131 3.40 -16.73 14.72
C LEU A 131 4.49 -17.28 13.79
N ILE A 132 5.69 -16.69 13.87
CA ILE A 132 6.86 -17.22 13.18
C ILE A 132 7.06 -18.61 13.75
N SER A 133 6.68 -19.64 12.98
CA SER A 133 6.97 -21.02 13.31
C SER A 133 8.48 -21.17 13.27
N THR A 134 9.12 -21.01 14.43
CA THR A 134 10.52 -21.40 14.64
C THR A 134 10.59 -22.93 14.57
N LYS A 135 10.69 -23.44 13.34
CA LYS A 135 11.10 -24.82 13.07
C LYS A 135 12.40 -24.80 12.29
#